data_AF-A0A9Q0JXS7-F1
#
_entry.id   AF-A0A9Q0JXS7-F1
#
_cell.length_a   1.000
_cell.length_b   1.000
_cell.length_c   1.000
_cell.angle_alpha   90.00
_cell.angle_beta   90.00
_cell.angle_gamma   90.00
#
_symmetry.space_group_name_H-M   'P 1'
#
loop_
_entity.id
_entity.type
_entity.pdbx_description
1 polymer ?
#
loop_
_entity_poly.entity_id
_entity_poly.type
_entity_poly.pdbx_seq_one_letter_code
_entity_poly.pdbx_strand_id
1 'polypeptide(L)'
;MTSENKAMAIKSAVGGKHFMVIKGCKISKAAFSSALLVLDALLVSLIIAYVPYTKIDWDAYMSQVTGFFQGERDYSNLKGDTGPLVYPAGFLYVYSAIQYVTGGEVYPAQILFGILYIVNLGIILFVYMNTDVLPWWALSLLCLSKRVHSIFVLRLFNDCFAMTFLHAALALLLFQRWHLGLIIFSVAVSIKMNVLLYAPPLLVLMLKAMTIKGVISALTGAALVQILFGLPFLLSHPVAYISRAFNLGRVFIHFWSVNFKFVPDEVFVSKGFAVCLLIVHLVLLTGFAHYRWCKHEGGLIRFLHSKIVTMKLRSAVSSSSSLIQFFHDDSTFNILSKEHIVTTMFVGNFIGIFCARSLHYQFYSWYFYSLPFLLWKTPFPTPLRVILFLGVELCWNIYPSNLYSSFALFCIHVAILWGLWKAPCEYPYLDSYNDAISSTHAILIDNHLWKTYTHWILFKKEQQS
;
A
#
# COMPACT_ATOMS: atom_id res chain seq x y z
N MET A 1 27.82 -21.49 42.05
CA MET A 1 27.48 -20.37 41.13
C MET A 1 25.98 -20.19 41.15
N THR A 2 25.54 -19.11 41.81
CA THR A 2 24.16 -18.83 42.21
C THR A 2 23.25 -18.48 41.03
N SER A 3 21.95 -18.71 41.21
CA SER A 3 20.87 -18.47 40.23
C SER A 3 20.79 -17.04 39.69
N GLU A 4 21.45 -16.07 40.34
CA GLU A 4 21.57 -14.68 39.89
C GLU A 4 22.41 -14.53 38.61
N ASN A 5 23.41 -15.40 38.39
CA ASN A 5 24.26 -15.30 37.19
C ASN A 5 23.53 -15.76 35.91
N LYS A 6 22.48 -16.59 36.03
CA LYS A 6 21.60 -16.93 34.89
C LYS A 6 20.58 -15.83 34.60
N ALA A 7 20.12 -15.10 35.62
CA ALA A 7 19.20 -13.97 35.44
C ALA A 7 19.89 -12.76 34.78
N MET A 8 21.18 -12.56 35.03
CA MET A 8 21.96 -11.48 34.41
C MET A 8 22.31 -11.78 32.94
N ALA A 9 22.50 -13.05 32.57
CA ALA A 9 22.72 -13.46 31.18
C ALA A 9 21.45 -13.36 30.31
N ILE A 10 20.27 -13.58 30.89
CA ILE A 10 18.99 -13.52 30.15
C ILE A 10 18.52 -12.07 29.95
N LYS A 11 18.86 -11.13 30.85
CA LYS A 11 18.59 -9.69 30.66
C LYS A 11 19.39 -9.05 29.53
N SER A 12 20.43 -9.71 29.02
CA SER A 12 21.22 -9.24 27.87
C SER A 12 20.57 -9.56 26.51
N ALA A 13 19.52 -10.38 26.45
CA ALA A 13 18.99 -10.92 25.19
C ALA A 13 17.60 -10.39 24.79
N VAL A 14 17.00 -9.50 25.57
CA VAL A 14 15.64 -8.97 25.33
C VAL A 14 15.66 -7.45 25.25
N GLY A 15 15.35 -6.91 24.07
CA GLY A 15 14.96 -5.50 23.92
C GLY A 15 16.09 -4.50 23.67
N GLY A 16 17.09 -4.84 22.87
CA GLY A 16 18.00 -3.84 22.31
C GLY A 16 17.33 -3.10 21.16
N LYS A 17 16.81 -1.88 21.39
CA LYS A 17 16.68 -0.89 20.31
C LYS A 17 18.06 -0.80 19.65
N HIS A 18 18.18 -1.23 18.39
CA HIS A 18 19.44 -1.27 17.67
C HIS A 18 20.04 0.15 17.54
N PHE A 19 20.88 0.52 18.51
CA PHE A 19 21.77 1.67 18.44
C PHE A 19 23.13 1.14 17.98
N MET A 20 23.47 1.33 16.70
CA MET A 20 24.85 1.12 16.25
C MET A 20 25.58 2.45 16.34
N VAL A 21 26.57 2.52 17.23
CA VAL A 21 27.37 3.71 17.48
C VAL A 21 28.35 3.91 16.33
N ILE A 22 28.09 4.89 15.49
CA ILE A 22 29.12 5.51 14.63
C ILE A 22 29.37 6.89 15.23
N LYS A 23 30.54 7.09 15.85
CA LYS A 23 31.06 8.37 16.36
C LYS A 23 30.00 9.31 16.97
N GLY A 24 29.55 9.01 18.19
CA GLY A 24 29.01 10.01 19.12
C GLY A 24 27.62 10.62 18.86
N CYS A 25 26.96 10.36 17.72
CA CYS A 25 25.62 10.90 17.46
C CYS A 25 24.57 9.78 17.34
N LYS A 26 23.67 9.65 18.33
CA LYS A 26 22.51 8.74 18.26
C LYS A 26 21.45 9.36 17.35
N ILE A 27 21.49 9.07 16.06
CA ILE A 27 20.43 9.51 15.12
C ILE A 27 19.18 8.66 15.38
N SER A 28 18.10 9.30 15.83
CA SER A 28 16.79 8.67 15.96
C SER A 28 16.21 8.38 14.56
N LYS A 29 15.66 7.18 14.33
CA LYS A 29 14.92 6.82 13.09
C LYS A 29 13.84 7.88 12.77
N ALA A 30 13.18 8.41 13.80
CA ALA A 30 12.16 9.44 13.65
C ALA A 30 12.76 10.78 13.18
N ALA A 31 13.83 11.24 13.83
CA ALA A 31 14.51 12.48 13.43
C ALA A 31 15.06 12.39 12.00
N PHE A 32 15.61 11.23 11.62
CA PHE A 32 16.08 10.99 10.25
C PHE A 32 14.93 11.02 9.24
N SER A 33 13.79 10.38 9.56
CA SER A 33 12.60 10.39 8.71
C SER A 33 12.03 11.80 8.54
N SER A 34 11.99 12.60 9.61
CA SER A 34 11.57 14.01 9.54
C SER A 34 12.53 14.85 8.70
N ALA A 35 13.85 14.63 8.82
CA ALA A 35 14.84 15.30 7.99
C ALA A 35 14.67 14.95 6.50
N LEU A 36 14.41 13.68 6.18
CA LEU A 36 14.11 13.24 4.81
C LEU A 36 12.88 13.96 4.24
N LEU A 37 11.80 14.09 5.00
CA LEU A 37 10.60 14.82 4.54
C LEU A 37 10.89 16.27 4.20
N VAL A 38 11.67 16.96 5.04
CA VAL A 38 12.05 18.36 4.79
C VAL A 38 12.94 18.47 3.56
N LEU A 39 13.95 17.61 3.44
CA LEU A 39 14.87 17.60 2.28
C LEU A 39 14.12 17.30 0.97
N ASP A 40 13.21 16.33 0.97
CA ASP A 40 12.43 15.99 -0.22
C ASP A 40 11.39 17.05 -0.55
N ALA A 41 10.84 17.76 0.45
CA ALA A 41 9.95 18.90 0.20
C ALA A 41 10.70 20.06 -0.50
N LEU A 42 11.96 20.31 -0.10
CA LEU A 42 12.83 21.26 -0.77
C LEU A 42 13.17 20.79 -2.18
N LEU A 43 13.54 19.51 -2.35
CA LEU A 43 13.82 18.93 -3.66
C LEU A 43 12.61 19.05 -4.62
N VAL A 44 11.42 18.69 -4.16
CA VAL A 44 10.18 18.81 -4.93
C VAL A 44 9.90 20.26 -5.31
N SER A 45 10.08 21.20 -4.39
CA SER A 45 9.93 22.63 -4.67
C SER A 45 10.92 23.11 -5.74
N LEU A 46 12.18 22.67 -5.67
CA LEU A 46 13.19 22.96 -6.69
C LEU A 46 12.85 22.32 -8.04
N ILE A 47 12.33 21.10 -8.06
CA ILE A 47 11.89 20.43 -9.30
C ILE A 47 10.76 21.24 -9.96
N ILE A 48 9.77 21.68 -9.19
CA ILE A 48 8.65 22.49 -9.71
C ILE A 48 9.17 23.85 -10.25
N ALA A 49 10.13 24.47 -9.57
CA ALA A 49 10.67 25.77 -9.98
C ALA A 49 11.58 25.70 -11.23
N TYR A 50 12.36 24.62 -11.38
CA TYR A 50 13.46 24.57 -12.37
C TYR A 50 13.33 23.52 -13.46
N VAL A 51 12.42 22.53 -13.33
CA VAL A 51 12.26 21.47 -14.32
C VAL A 51 10.97 21.67 -15.11
N PRO A 52 11.01 21.73 -16.45
CA PRO A 52 9.82 21.91 -17.27
C PRO A 52 8.78 20.79 -17.05
N TYR A 53 7.52 21.20 -16.98
CA TYR A 53 6.38 20.28 -16.97
C TYR A 53 6.37 19.40 -18.23
N THR A 54 6.05 18.11 -18.07
CA THR A 54 5.95 17.17 -19.18
C THR A 54 4.49 16.75 -19.36
N LYS A 55 3.84 17.33 -20.37
CA LYS A 55 2.45 17.03 -20.73
C LYS A 55 2.32 15.59 -21.22
N ILE A 56 1.46 14.81 -20.56
CA ILE A 56 1.05 13.48 -21.01
C ILE A 56 -0.47 13.34 -20.90
N ASP A 57 -0.99 13.20 -19.67
CA ASP A 57 -2.40 12.85 -19.46
C ASP A 57 -3.25 14.00 -18.89
N TRP A 58 -2.64 15.09 -18.42
CA TRP A 58 -3.35 16.18 -17.74
C TRP A 58 -4.53 16.73 -18.54
N ASP A 59 -4.29 17.10 -19.80
CA ASP A 59 -5.33 17.66 -20.67
C ASP A 59 -6.44 16.66 -20.96
N ALA A 60 -6.10 15.37 -21.07
CA ALA A 60 -7.09 14.31 -21.22
C ALA A 60 -7.94 14.18 -19.95
N TYR A 61 -7.33 14.27 -18.77
CA TYR A 61 -8.04 14.28 -17.50
C TYR A 61 -8.98 15.50 -17.39
N MET A 62 -8.50 16.71 -17.70
CA MET A 62 -9.31 17.93 -17.68
C MET A 62 -10.45 17.90 -18.69
N SER A 63 -10.24 17.29 -19.86
CA SER A 63 -11.30 17.11 -20.87
C SER A 63 -12.39 16.17 -20.38
N GLN A 64 -12.00 15.05 -19.76
CA GLN A 64 -12.94 14.09 -19.16
C GLN A 64 -13.74 14.72 -18.01
N VAL A 65 -13.11 15.53 -17.17
CA VAL A 65 -13.79 16.24 -16.08
C VAL A 65 -14.72 17.33 -16.60
N THR A 66 -14.33 18.06 -17.65
CA THR A 66 -15.20 19.04 -18.32
C THR A 66 -16.46 18.38 -18.87
N GLY A 67 -16.35 17.22 -19.53
CA GLY A 67 -17.51 16.44 -19.98
C GLY A 67 -18.43 16.05 -18.82
N PHE A 68 -17.85 15.61 -17.69
CA PHE A 68 -18.61 15.30 -16.49
C PHE A 68 -19.35 16.53 -15.90
N PHE A 69 -18.72 17.70 -15.88
CA PHE A 69 -19.36 18.95 -15.44
C PHE A 69 -20.49 19.40 -16.37
N GLN A 70 -20.39 19.12 -17.67
CA GLN A 70 -21.45 19.39 -18.65
C GLN A 70 -22.66 18.45 -18.52
N GLY A 71 -22.63 17.50 -17.58
CA GLY A 71 -23.74 16.59 -17.32
C GLY A 71 -23.60 15.23 -17.99
N GLU A 72 -22.48 14.94 -18.67
CA GLU A 72 -22.28 13.62 -19.29
C GLU A 72 -22.16 12.52 -18.23
N ARG A 73 -22.91 11.43 -18.42
CA ARG A 73 -22.95 10.25 -17.54
C ARG A 73 -22.71 8.94 -18.30
N ASP A 74 -22.61 8.96 -19.63
CA ASP A 74 -22.15 7.81 -20.40
C ASP A 74 -20.62 7.80 -20.47
N TYR A 75 -20.00 6.82 -19.82
CA TYR A 75 -18.55 6.60 -19.85
C TYR A 75 -17.99 6.37 -21.26
N SER A 76 -18.82 6.00 -22.23
CA SER A 76 -18.43 5.84 -23.63
C SER A 76 -18.13 7.18 -24.30
N ASN A 77 -18.72 8.27 -23.80
CA ASN A 77 -18.57 9.62 -24.33
C ASN A 77 -17.50 10.43 -23.60
N LEU A 78 -17.20 10.07 -22.34
CA LEU A 78 -16.11 10.69 -21.57
C LEU A 78 -14.76 10.25 -22.14
N LYS A 79 -14.12 11.12 -22.93
CA LYS A 79 -12.83 10.88 -23.56
C LYS A 79 -12.00 12.16 -23.62
N GLY A 80 -10.68 12.00 -23.66
CA GLY A 80 -9.72 13.07 -23.93
C GLY A 80 -8.75 12.67 -25.02
N ASP A 81 -7.73 13.50 -25.26
CA ASP A 81 -6.76 13.30 -26.34
C ASP A 81 -5.98 11.98 -26.23
N THR A 82 -5.81 11.45 -25.01
CA THR A 82 -5.12 10.17 -24.76
C THR A 82 -6.06 8.96 -24.72
N GLY A 83 -7.35 9.16 -24.99
CA GLY A 83 -8.35 8.09 -25.13
C GLY A 83 -9.55 8.22 -24.18
N PRO A 84 -10.38 7.16 -24.11
CA PRO A 84 -11.58 7.15 -23.27
C PRO A 84 -11.24 7.19 -21.77
N LEU A 85 -12.21 7.59 -20.96
CA LEU A 85 -12.18 7.44 -19.51
C LEU A 85 -12.28 5.97 -19.15
N VAL A 86 -11.37 5.55 -18.29
CA VAL A 86 -11.08 4.15 -18.01
C VAL A 86 -10.75 3.90 -16.54
N TYR A 87 -11.03 4.91 -15.73
CA TYR A 87 -10.89 4.90 -14.28
C TYR A 87 -12.28 4.89 -13.67
N PRO A 88 -12.50 4.26 -12.50
CA PRO A 88 -13.79 4.33 -11.85
C PRO A 88 -14.12 5.75 -11.37
N ALA A 89 -15.36 5.96 -10.92
CA ALA A 89 -15.91 7.28 -10.68
C ALA A 89 -15.16 8.13 -9.64
N GLY A 90 -14.42 7.51 -8.73
CA GLY A 90 -13.55 8.22 -7.79
C GLY A 90 -12.54 9.14 -8.47
N PHE A 91 -12.04 8.74 -9.64
CA PHE A 91 -11.18 9.60 -10.47
C PHE A 91 -11.85 10.93 -10.83
N LEU A 92 -13.10 10.89 -11.31
CA LEU A 92 -13.81 12.09 -11.72
C LEU A 92 -14.00 13.03 -10.53
N TYR A 93 -14.39 12.52 -9.36
CA TYR A 93 -14.56 13.36 -8.18
C TYR A 93 -13.25 14.00 -7.70
N VAL A 94 -12.15 13.23 -7.70
CA VAL A 94 -10.83 13.75 -7.33
C VAL A 94 -10.41 14.86 -8.31
N TYR A 95 -10.48 14.61 -9.61
CA TYR A 95 -10.05 15.60 -10.59
C TYR A 95 -11.02 16.78 -10.76
N SER A 96 -12.31 16.62 -10.48
CA SER A 96 -13.25 17.73 -10.31
C SER A 96 -12.83 18.64 -9.15
N ALA A 97 -12.45 18.07 -8.01
CA ALA A 97 -11.97 18.86 -6.87
C ALA A 97 -10.64 19.57 -7.19
N ILE A 98 -9.72 18.90 -7.90
CA ILE A 98 -8.47 19.51 -8.36
C ILE A 98 -8.77 20.67 -9.30
N GLN A 99 -9.61 20.49 -10.32
CA GLN A 99 -9.97 21.54 -11.26
C GLN A 99 -10.62 22.73 -10.55
N TYR A 100 -11.47 22.48 -9.55
CA TYR A 100 -12.08 23.53 -8.73
C TYR A 100 -11.05 24.35 -7.94
N VAL A 101 -10.08 23.69 -7.28
CA VAL A 101 -9.06 24.36 -6.45
C VAL A 101 -7.98 25.05 -7.28
N THR A 102 -7.60 24.45 -8.40
CA THR A 102 -6.46 24.93 -9.23
C THR A 102 -6.89 25.81 -10.39
N GLY A 103 -8.19 25.90 -10.69
CA GLY A 103 -8.71 26.49 -11.92
C GLY A 103 -8.41 25.65 -13.17
N GLY A 104 -7.85 24.44 -13.03
CA GLY A 104 -7.35 23.64 -14.15
C GLY A 104 -5.93 24.01 -14.60
N GLU A 105 -5.30 24.97 -13.91
CA GLU A 105 -3.95 25.44 -14.22
C GLU A 105 -2.88 24.44 -13.75
N VAL A 106 -1.85 24.25 -14.59
CA VAL A 106 -0.80 23.25 -14.35
C VAL A 106 0.03 23.61 -13.12
N TYR A 107 0.46 24.86 -12.97
CA TYR A 107 1.37 25.25 -11.88
C TYR A 107 0.76 25.06 -10.47
N PRO A 108 -0.48 25.54 -10.19
CA PRO A 108 -1.15 25.20 -8.92
C PRO A 108 -1.35 23.69 -8.73
N ALA A 109 -1.63 22.94 -9.80
CA ALA A 109 -1.72 21.49 -9.73
C ALA A 109 -0.37 20.84 -9.38
N GLN A 110 0.76 21.33 -9.92
CA GLN A 110 2.09 20.85 -9.54
C GLN A 110 2.37 21.05 -8.04
N ILE A 111 1.97 22.19 -7.47
CA ILE A 111 2.08 22.44 -6.02
C ILE A 111 1.24 21.44 -5.24
N LEU A 112 -0.03 21.23 -5.65
CA LEU A 112 -0.92 20.26 -5.01
C LEU A 112 -0.34 18.84 -5.05
N PHE A 113 0.18 18.41 -6.20
CA PHE A 113 0.83 17.11 -6.35
C PHE A 113 2.16 17.01 -5.57
N GLY A 114 2.86 18.13 -5.39
CA GLY A 114 4.03 18.21 -4.52
C GLY A 114 3.67 17.97 -3.05
N ILE A 115 2.59 18.59 -2.57
CA ILE A 115 2.05 18.33 -1.24
C ILE A 115 1.62 16.85 -1.12
N LEU A 116 0.89 16.34 -2.12
CA LEU A 116 0.46 14.93 -2.17
C LEU A 116 1.66 13.98 -2.08
N TYR A 117 2.75 14.26 -2.79
CA TYR A 117 3.99 13.49 -2.74
C TYR A 117 4.57 13.43 -1.32
N ILE A 118 4.68 14.58 -0.64
CA ILE A 118 5.23 14.66 0.72
C ILE A 118 4.32 13.96 1.74
N VAL A 119 3.00 14.09 1.60
CA VAL A 119 2.02 13.35 2.41
C VAL A 119 2.19 11.84 2.21
N ASN A 120 2.28 11.38 0.96
CA ASN A 120 2.48 9.98 0.65
C ASN A 120 3.81 9.44 1.19
N LEU A 121 4.90 10.19 1.04
CA LEU A 121 6.20 9.85 1.60
C LEU A 121 6.14 9.77 3.13
N GLY A 122 5.42 10.69 3.78
CA GLY A 122 5.21 10.70 5.23
C GLY A 122 4.47 9.45 5.71
N ILE A 123 3.42 9.04 5.01
CA ILE A 123 2.67 7.81 5.29
C ILE A 123 3.57 6.57 5.13
N ILE A 124 4.36 6.52 4.06
CA ILE A 124 5.28 5.39 3.83
C ILE A 124 6.38 5.34 4.89
N LEU A 125 7.00 6.47 5.24
CA LEU A 125 7.97 6.53 6.33
C LEU A 125 7.33 6.09 7.66
N PHE A 126 6.07 6.48 7.92
CA PHE A 126 5.32 6.00 9.07
C PHE A 126 5.15 4.48 9.06
N VAL A 127 4.77 3.87 7.93
CA VAL A 127 4.68 2.42 7.77
C VAL A 127 6.02 1.76 8.07
N TYR A 128 7.12 2.28 7.51
CA TYR A 128 8.47 1.74 7.70
C TYR A 128 8.96 1.88 9.14
N MET A 129 8.72 3.01 9.79
CA MET A 129 9.08 3.22 11.21
C MET A 129 8.32 2.29 12.16
N ASN A 130 7.16 1.80 11.74
CA ASN A 130 6.36 0.83 12.47
C ASN A 130 6.73 -0.63 12.19
N THR A 131 7.81 -0.86 11.43
CA THR A 131 8.37 -2.17 11.13
C THR A 131 9.87 -2.19 11.40
N ASP A 132 10.40 -3.22 12.03
CA ASP A 132 11.84 -3.31 12.35
C ASP A 132 12.64 -4.09 11.30
N VAL A 133 12.31 -3.88 10.02
CA VAL A 133 12.90 -4.61 8.89
C VAL A 133 14.17 -3.96 8.35
N LEU A 134 14.24 -2.62 8.35
CA LEU A 134 15.31 -1.88 7.68
C LEU A 134 16.18 -1.07 8.67
N PRO A 135 17.49 -0.93 8.39
CA PRO A 135 18.35 0.02 9.08
C PRO A 135 17.91 1.45 8.75
N TRP A 136 18.18 2.38 9.67
CA TRP A 136 17.71 3.77 9.57
C TRP A 136 18.12 4.47 8.25
N TRP A 137 19.33 4.22 7.75
CA TRP A 137 19.84 4.86 6.53
C TRP A 137 19.11 4.39 5.27
N ALA A 138 18.55 3.16 5.27
CA ALA A 138 17.86 2.61 4.11
C ALA A 138 16.51 3.30 3.87
N LEU A 139 16.02 4.10 4.82
CA LEU A 139 14.87 4.98 4.61
C LEU A 139 15.15 6.03 3.52
N SER A 140 16.41 6.41 3.29
CA SER A 140 16.78 7.31 2.19
C SER A 140 16.41 6.75 0.83
N LEU A 141 16.40 5.43 0.64
CA LEU A 141 16.05 4.80 -0.64
C LEU A 141 14.64 5.18 -1.12
N LEU A 142 13.73 5.53 -0.19
CA LEU A 142 12.37 5.98 -0.50
C LEU A 142 12.31 7.37 -1.17
N CYS A 143 13.40 8.13 -1.12
CA CYS A 143 13.52 9.48 -1.68
C CYS A 143 14.38 9.50 -2.97
N LEU A 144 15.01 8.39 -3.36
CA LEU A 144 16.04 8.40 -4.43
C LEU A 144 15.51 8.21 -5.85
N SER A 145 14.19 8.12 -6.06
CA SER A 145 13.67 7.88 -7.41
C SER A 145 13.38 9.15 -8.18
N LYS A 146 14.18 9.41 -9.23
CA LYS A 146 13.90 10.45 -10.22
C LYS A 146 12.53 10.26 -10.86
N ARG A 147 12.18 9.02 -11.18
CA ARG A 147 10.94 8.72 -11.91
C ARG A 147 9.71 8.97 -11.04
N VAL A 148 9.73 8.62 -9.77
CA VAL A 148 8.58 8.81 -8.87
C VAL A 148 8.31 10.30 -8.65
N HIS A 149 9.35 11.12 -8.42
CA HIS A 149 9.21 12.58 -8.40
C HIS A 149 8.53 13.07 -9.67
N SER A 150 9.04 12.63 -10.83
CA SER A 150 8.52 13.06 -12.13
C SER A 150 7.07 12.57 -12.39
N ILE A 151 6.67 11.42 -11.87
CA ILE A 151 5.27 10.92 -11.93
C ILE A 151 4.33 11.84 -11.16
N PHE A 152 4.72 12.26 -9.95
CA PHE A 152 3.91 13.15 -9.12
C PHE A 152 3.89 14.56 -9.70
N VAL A 153 5.04 15.25 -9.78
CA VAL A 153 5.05 16.71 -9.96
C VAL A 153 5.29 17.19 -11.38
N LEU A 154 5.71 16.32 -12.30
CA LEU A 154 5.94 16.71 -13.71
C LEU A 154 4.93 16.09 -14.69
N ARG A 155 4.15 15.10 -14.26
CA ARG A 155 3.15 14.40 -15.10
C ARG A 155 1.74 14.45 -14.53
N LEU A 156 1.59 14.65 -13.21
CA LEU A 156 0.30 14.80 -12.53
C LEU A 156 -0.62 13.58 -12.71
N PHE A 157 -0.03 12.38 -12.66
CA PHE A 157 -0.75 11.13 -12.94
C PHE A 157 -1.72 10.75 -11.82
N ASN A 158 -2.87 10.19 -12.21
CA ASN A 158 -3.90 9.71 -11.28
C ASN A 158 -3.38 8.65 -10.29
N ASP A 159 -2.37 7.88 -10.71
CA ASP A 159 -1.70 6.86 -9.89
C ASP A 159 -1.26 7.42 -8.52
N CYS A 160 -0.90 8.70 -8.45
CA CYS A 160 -0.44 9.35 -7.22
C CYS A 160 -1.52 9.34 -6.13
N PHE A 161 -2.77 9.69 -6.48
CA PHE A 161 -3.88 9.69 -5.54
C PHE A 161 -4.25 8.27 -5.12
N ALA A 162 -4.40 7.35 -6.09
CA ALA A 162 -4.73 5.96 -5.81
C ALA A 162 -3.72 5.31 -4.85
N MET A 163 -2.42 5.50 -5.09
CA MET A 163 -1.38 4.94 -4.24
C MET A 163 -1.31 5.62 -2.87
N THR A 164 -1.56 6.94 -2.77
CA THR A 164 -1.61 7.63 -1.47
C THR A 164 -2.74 7.11 -0.58
N PHE A 165 -3.95 6.94 -1.13
CA PHE A 165 -5.07 6.36 -0.38
C PHE A 165 -4.81 4.90 -0.02
N LEU A 166 -4.19 4.10 -0.89
CA LEU A 166 -3.78 2.75 -0.57
C LEU A 166 -2.76 2.71 0.58
N HIS A 167 -1.76 3.59 0.60
CA HIS A 167 -0.80 3.64 1.70
C HIS A 167 -1.45 4.13 3.00
N ALA A 168 -2.40 5.06 2.93
CA ALA A 168 -3.21 5.47 4.08
C ALA A 168 -4.05 4.30 4.62
N ALA A 169 -4.66 3.51 3.74
CA ALA A 169 -5.36 2.28 4.11
C ALA A 169 -4.40 1.32 4.83
N LEU A 170 -3.20 1.07 4.28
CA LEU A 170 -2.19 0.23 4.92
C LEU A 170 -1.81 0.73 6.32
N ALA A 171 -1.60 2.04 6.50
CA ALA A 171 -1.30 2.62 7.81
C ALA A 171 -2.43 2.35 8.82
N LEU A 172 -3.70 2.45 8.41
CA LEU A 172 -4.85 2.13 9.25
C LEU A 172 -4.92 0.63 9.61
N LEU A 173 -4.52 -0.26 8.69
CA LEU A 173 -4.41 -1.69 8.96
C LEU A 173 -3.34 -2.00 10.02
N LEU A 174 -2.23 -1.26 10.06
CA LEU A 174 -1.22 -1.42 11.12
C LEU A 174 -1.77 -1.10 12.52
N PHE A 175 -2.79 -0.24 12.59
CA PHE A 175 -3.54 0.05 13.81
C PHE A 175 -4.72 -0.90 14.06
N GLN A 176 -4.82 -2.00 13.31
CA GLN A 176 -5.92 -2.96 13.39
C GLN A 176 -7.30 -2.35 13.11
N ARG A 177 -7.38 -1.18 12.46
CA ARG A 177 -8.65 -0.53 12.08
C ARG A 177 -9.16 -1.09 10.76
N TRP A 178 -9.48 -2.38 10.74
CA TRP A 178 -9.78 -3.15 9.53
C TRP A 178 -10.95 -2.59 8.69
N HIS A 179 -12.07 -2.21 9.31
CA HIS A 179 -13.22 -1.64 8.60
C HIS A 179 -12.87 -0.31 7.92
N LEU A 180 -12.26 0.62 8.67
CA LEU A 180 -11.85 1.92 8.13
C LEU A 180 -10.75 1.77 7.07
N GLY A 181 -9.78 0.89 7.30
CA GLY A 181 -8.74 0.56 6.33
C GLY A 181 -9.34 0.06 5.01
N LEU A 182 -10.37 -0.80 5.08
CA LEU A 182 -11.03 -1.33 3.88
C LEU A 182 -11.94 -0.28 3.19
N ILE A 183 -12.56 0.64 3.93
CA ILE A 183 -13.28 1.78 3.35
C ILE A 183 -12.31 2.65 2.54
N ILE A 184 -11.17 3.03 3.12
CA ILE A 184 -10.15 3.84 2.43
C ILE A 184 -9.51 3.07 1.27
N PHE A 185 -9.30 1.75 1.41
CA PHE A 185 -8.87 0.88 0.31
C PHE A 185 -9.88 0.91 -0.85
N SER A 186 -11.18 0.89 -0.56
CA SER A 186 -12.23 1.01 -1.58
C SER A 186 -12.20 2.39 -2.27
N VAL A 187 -11.95 3.48 -1.52
CA VAL A 187 -11.72 4.81 -2.13
C VAL A 187 -10.53 4.78 -3.09
N ALA A 188 -9.43 4.11 -2.73
CA ALA A 188 -8.28 3.96 -3.63
C ALA A 188 -8.65 3.17 -4.91
N VAL A 189 -9.41 2.07 -4.78
CA VAL A 189 -9.92 1.28 -5.92
C VAL A 189 -10.84 2.10 -6.83
N SER A 190 -11.68 2.98 -6.26
CA SER A 190 -12.58 3.83 -7.06
C SER A 190 -11.85 4.91 -7.85
N ILE A 191 -10.59 5.20 -7.50
CA ILE A 191 -9.72 6.11 -8.26
C ILE A 191 -8.96 5.34 -9.34
N LYS A 192 -8.40 4.17 -9.02
CA LYS A 192 -7.69 3.33 -9.99
C LYS A 192 -7.72 1.85 -9.58
N MET A 193 -8.08 0.99 -10.54
CA MET A 193 -8.28 -0.43 -10.27
C MET A 193 -7.00 -1.22 -9.92
N ASN A 194 -5.81 -0.67 -10.20
CA ASN A 194 -4.53 -1.36 -9.93
C ASN A 194 -4.38 -1.74 -8.44
N VAL A 195 -5.03 -0.98 -7.57
CA VAL A 195 -5.09 -1.25 -6.13
C VAL A 195 -5.64 -2.65 -5.83
N LEU A 196 -6.46 -3.23 -6.72
CA LEU A 196 -6.97 -4.61 -6.60
C LEU A 196 -5.86 -5.68 -6.57
N LEU A 197 -4.62 -5.37 -7.00
CA LEU A 197 -3.47 -6.28 -6.82
C LEU A 197 -3.21 -6.61 -5.33
N TYR A 198 -3.64 -5.73 -4.42
CA TYR A 198 -3.57 -5.94 -2.98
C TYR A 198 -4.79 -6.66 -2.40
N ALA A 199 -5.86 -6.89 -3.17
CA ALA A 199 -7.10 -7.47 -2.64
C ALA A 199 -6.93 -8.94 -2.16
N PRO A 200 -6.24 -9.85 -2.89
CA PRO A 200 -5.98 -11.20 -2.41
C PRO A 200 -5.21 -11.27 -1.08
N PRO A 201 -4.03 -10.61 -0.92
CA PRO A 201 -3.32 -10.64 0.37
C PRO A 201 -4.12 -9.95 1.48
N LEU A 202 -4.86 -8.86 1.19
CA LEU A 202 -5.71 -8.19 2.17
C LEU A 202 -6.80 -9.11 2.70
N LEU A 203 -7.46 -9.88 1.84
CA LEU A 203 -8.50 -10.83 2.24
C LEU A 203 -7.94 -11.90 3.19
N VAL A 204 -6.74 -12.43 2.91
CA VAL A 204 -6.07 -13.39 3.80
C VAL A 204 -5.80 -12.77 5.17
N LEU A 205 -5.26 -11.54 5.21
CA LEU A 205 -5.01 -10.82 6.46
C LEU A 205 -6.30 -10.56 7.25
N MET A 206 -7.36 -10.13 6.59
CA MET A 206 -8.67 -9.90 7.22
C MET A 206 -9.25 -11.18 7.80
N LEU A 207 -9.16 -12.31 7.09
CA LEU A 207 -9.58 -13.61 7.60
C LEU A 207 -8.74 -14.02 8.83
N LYS A 208 -7.47 -13.65 8.89
CA LYS A 208 -6.61 -13.93 10.06
C LYS A 208 -6.97 -13.06 11.26
N ALA A 209 -7.24 -11.78 11.04
CA ALA A 209 -7.46 -10.79 12.09
C ALA A 209 -8.90 -10.76 12.63
N MET A 210 -9.89 -11.02 11.78
CA MET A 210 -11.32 -10.86 12.09
C MET A 210 -12.09 -12.19 12.04
N THR A 211 -13.34 -12.14 12.53
CA THR A 211 -14.33 -13.19 12.30
C THR A 211 -14.93 -13.06 10.90
N ILE A 212 -15.54 -14.14 10.37
CA ILE A 212 -16.17 -14.12 9.04
C ILE A 212 -17.28 -13.06 8.96
N LYS A 213 -18.09 -12.90 10.01
CA LYS A 213 -19.09 -11.82 10.09
C LYS A 213 -18.44 -10.43 9.99
N GLY A 214 -17.33 -10.22 10.69
CA GLY A 214 -16.56 -8.97 10.60
C GLY A 214 -15.99 -8.72 9.21
N VAL A 215 -15.47 -9.76 8.55
CA VAL A 215 -15.00 -9.65 7.15
C VAL A 215 -16.14 -9.27 6.21
N ILE A 216 -17.30 -9.92 6.32
CA ILE A 216 -18.49 -9.59 5.52
C ILE A 216 -18.92 -8.14 5.77
N SER A 217 -19.02 -7.71 7.04
CA SER A 217 -19.36 -6.33 7.40
C SER A 217 -18.41 -5.31 6.75
N ALA A 218 -17.11 -5.54 6.84
CA ALA A 218 -16.12 -4.67 6.22
C ALA A 218 -16.24 -4.65 4.69
N LEU A 219 -16.44 -5.81 4.04
CA LEU A 219 -16.65 -5.91 2.60
C LEU A 219 -17.91 -5.17 2.14
N THR A 220 -19.00 -5.26 2.91
CA THR A 220 -20.23 -4.50 2.66
C THR A 220 -19.95 -2.99 2.70
N GLY A 221 -19.18 -2.51 3.67
CA GLY A 221 -18.75 -1.11 3.73
C GLY A 221 -17.96 -0.68 2.49
N ALA A 222 -17.02 -1.50 2.01
CA ALA A 222 -16.28 -1.22 0.78
C ALA A 222 -17.17 -1.25 -0.47
N ALA A 223 -18.10 -2.20 -0.57
CA ALA A 223 -19.06 -2.26 -1.67
C ALA A 223 -19.96 -1.03 -1.71
N LEU A 224 -20.40 -0.53 -0.55
CA LEU A 224 -21.20 0.69 -0.45
C LEU A 224 -20.44 1.90 -1.00
N VAL A 225 -19.13 2.04 -0.72
CA VAL A 225 -18.31 3.11 -1.31
C VAL A 225 -18.32 3.05 -2.84
N GLN A 226 -18.15 1.87 -3.44
CA GLN A 226 -18.18 1.71 -4.90
C GLN A 226 -19.54 2.06 -5.49
N ILE A 227 -20.63 1.64 -4.83
CA ILE A 227 -22.00 1.94 -5.26
C ILE A 227 -22.25 3.45 -5.17
N LEU A 228 -21.90 4.09 -4.05
CA LEU A 228 -22.12 5.52 -3.83
C LEU A 228 -21.37 6.37 -4.87
N PHE A 229 -20.10 6.05 -5.13
CA PHE A 229 -19.30 6.80 -6.12
C PHE A 229 -19.78 6.50 -7.55
N GLY A 230 -20.18 5.26 -7.84
CA GLY A 230 -20.70 4.88 -9.14
C GLY A 230 -22.14 5.33 -9.40
N LEU A 231 -22.88 5.76 -8.37
CA LEU A 231 -24.34 5.87 -8.40
C LEU A 231 -24.90 6.67 -9.60
N PRO A 232 -24.39 7.86 -9.94
CA PRO A 232 -24.92 8.63 -11.07
C PRO A 232 -24.82 7.88 -12.41
N PHE A 233 -23.77 7.08 -12.57
CA PHE A 233 -23.47 6.32 -13.78
C PHE A 233 -24.16 4.95 -13.78
N LEU A 234 -24.31 4.33 -12.61
CA LEU A 234 -25.03 3.07 -12.44
C LEU A 234 -26.53 3.22 -12.69
N LEU A 235 -27.11 4.37 -12.34
CA LEU A 235 -28.54 4.65 -12.58
C LEU A 235 -28.85 4.99 -14.04
N SER A 236 -27.90 5.62 -14.75
CA SER A 236 -28.11 6.10 -16.12
C SER A 236 -27.55 5.16 -17.19
N HIS A 237 -26.30 4.73 -17.04
CA HIS A 237 -25.56 3.93 -18.03
C HIS A 237 -24.72 2.81 -17.36
N PRO A 238 -25.33 1.84 -16.64
CA PRO A 238 -24.61 0.86 -15.83
C PRO A 238 -23.62 0.00 -16.64
N VAL A 239 -24.01 -0.43 -17.84
CA VAL A 239 -23.17 -1.25 -18.72
C VAL A 239 -21.96 -0.47 -19.20
N ALA A 240 -22.15 0.77 -19.64
CA ALA A 240 -21.05 1.63 -20.08
C ALA A 240 -20.08 1.92 -18.92
N TYR A 241 -20.61 2.22 -17.73
CA TYR A 241 -19.81 2.44 -16.54
C TYR A 241 -18.95 1.22 -16.20
N ILE A 242 -19.56 0.06 -15.96
CA ILE A 242 -18.83 -1.13 -15.50
C ILE A 242 -17.80 -1.59 -16.56
N SER A 243 -18.18 -1.62 -17.84
CA SER A 243 -17.29 -2.09 -18.92
C SER A 243 -16.09 -1.17 -19.18
N ARG A 244 -16.21 0.14 -18.90
CA ARG A 244 -15.13 1.12 -19.08
C ARG A 244 -14.30 1.31 -17.82
N ALA A 245 -14.95 1.51 -16.67
CA ALA A 245 -14.31 1.75 -15.38
C ALA A 245 -13.48 0.55 -14.89
N PHE A 246 -13.96 -0.68 -15.14
CA PHE A 246 -13.30 -1.93 -14.73
C PHE A 246 -12.95 -2.80 -15.94
N ASN A 247 -12.33 -2.19 -16.95
CA ASN A 247 -11.97 -2.88 -18.18
C ASN A 247 -10.76 -3.81 -18.01
N LEU A 248 -11.02 -5.07 -17.67
CA LEU A 248 -10.01 -6.14 -17.59
C LEU A 248 -9.51 -6.63 -18.97
N GLY A 249 -10.22 -6.28 -20.05
CA GLY A 249 -9.89 -6.70 -21.42
C GLY A 249 -8.90 -5.77 -22.13
N ARG A 250 -8.51 -4.65 -21.52
CA ARG A 250 -7.63 -3.68 -22.18
C ARG A 250 -6.28 -4.29 -22.52
N VAL A 251 -5.90 -4.12 -23.78
CA VAL A 251 -4.55 -4.40 -24.28
C VAL A 251 -3.80 -3.09 -24.41
N PHE A 252 -2.73 -2.96 -23.64
CA PHE A 252 -1.82 -1.83 -23.76
C PHE A 252 -0.83 -2.08 -24.90
N ILE A 253 -0.42 -1.01 -25.57
CA ILE A 253 0.51 -1.07 -26.71
C ILE A 253 1.89 -1.51 -26.19
N HIS A 254 2.45 -2.55 -26.80
CA HIS A 254 3.74 -3.11 -26.38
C HIS A 254 4.88 -2.07 -26.41
N PHE A 255 4.80 -1.08 -27.32
CA PHE A 255 5.75 0.03 -27.42
C PHE A 255 6.01 0.74 -26.06
N TRP A 256 4.98 0.93 -25.23
CA TRP A 256 5.08 1.67 -23.97
C TRP A 256 5.39 0.80 -22.75
N SER A 257 5.49 -0.53 -22.92
CA SER A 257 5.73 -1.46 -21.82
C SER A 257 7.20 -1.49 -21.39
N VAL A 258 7.48 -1.38 -20.10
CA VAL A 258 8.84 -1.52 -19.55
C VAL A 258 9.22 -2.99 -19.41
N ASN A 259 8.26 -3.86 -19.10
CA ASN A 259 8.46 -5.31 -19.00
C ASN A 259 8.06 -6.04 -20.29
N PHE A 260 8.59 -7.26 -20.44
CA PHE A 260 8.37 -8.17 -21.56
C PHE A 260 8.73 -7.63 -22.95
N LYS A 261 9.60 -6.61 -23.08
CA LYS A 261 10.10 -6.15 -24.40
C LYS A 261 10.87 -7.20 -25.19
N PHE A 262 11.32 -8.25 -24.53
CA PHE A 262 11.96 -9.40 -25.16
C PHE A 262 10.97 -10.44 -25.70
N VAL A 263 9.68 -10.26 -25.45
CA VAL A 263 8.60 -11.08 -26.01
C VAL A 263 8.14 -10.42 -27.32
N PRO A 264 8.00 -11.17 -28.43
CA PRO A 264 7.47 -10.61 -29.67
C PRO A 264 6.07 -10.01 -29.50
N ASP A 265 5.80 -8.92 -30.21
CA ASP A 265 4.53 -8.16 -30.12
C ASP A 265 3.29 -9.04 -30.29
N GLU A 266 3.32 -9.98 -31.24
CA GLU A 266 2.22 -10.91 -31.52
C GLU A 266 1.89 -11.81 -30.32
N VAL A 267 2.93 -12.28 -29.62
CA VAL A 267 2.79 -13.10 -28.41
C VAL A 267 2.32 -12.22 -27.25
N PHE A 268 2.91 -11.02 -27.11
CA PHE A 268 2.58 -10.08 -26.04
C PHE A 268 1.09 -9.70 -26.04
N VAL A 269 0.50 -9.39 -27.21
CA VAL A 269 -0.92 -9.01 -27.30
C VAL A 269 -1.87 -10.20 -27.24
N SER A 270 -1.36 -11.43 -27.40
CA SER A 270 -2.18 -12.64 -27.47
C SER A 270 -2.97 -12.90 -26.18
N LYS A 271 -4.17 -13.50 -26.34
CA LYS A 271 -4.99 -13.96 -25.21
C LYS A 271 -4.31 -15.10 -24.45
N GLY A 272 -3.60 -15.99 -25.16
CA GLY A 272 -2.88 -17.11 -24.57
C GLY A 272 -1.83 -16.64 -23.55
N PHE A 273 -1.02 -15.63 -23.92
CA PHE A 273 -0.03 -15.05 -23.01
C PHE A 273 -0.68 -14.39 -21.78
N ALA A 274 -1.77 -13.63 -21.96
CA ALA A 274 -2.50 -13.02 -20.85
C ALA A 274 -3.08 -14.06 -19.88
N VAL A 275 -3.67 -15.15 -20.38
CA VAL A 275 -4.18 -16.25 -19.55
C VAL A 275 -3.04 -16.99 -18.84
N CYS A 276 -1.92 -17.23 -19.51
CA CYS A 276 -0.73 -17.83 -18.90
C CYS A 276 -0.23 -17.00 -17.71
N LEU A 277 -0.07 -15.68 -17.89
CA LEU A 277 0.32 -14.76 -16.81
C LEU A 277 -0.67 -14.76 -15.65
N LEU A 278 -1.98 -14.83 -15.93
CA LEU A 278 -3.01 -14.94 -14.90
C LEU A 278 -2.91 -16.25 -14.11
N ILE A 279 -2.68 -17.38 -14.78
CA ILE A 279 -2.48 -18.68 -14.12
C ILE A 279 -1.24 -18.61 -13.22
N VAL A 280 -0.11 -18.10 -13.73
CA VAL A 280 1.12 -17.92 -12.95
C VAL A 280 0.87 -17.03 -11.73
N HIS A 281 0.12 -15.94 -11.90
CA HIS A 281 -0.26 -15.04 -10.80
C HIS A 281 -1.03 -15.77 -9.69
N LEU A 282 -2.08 -16.52 -10.06
CA LEU A 282 -2.90 -17.28 -9.10
C LEU A 282 -2.11 -18.39 -8.41
N VAL A 283 -1.24 -19.08 -9.14
CA VAL A 283 -0.36 -20.13 -8.58
C VAL A 283 0.62 -19.52 -7.58
N LEU A 284 1.27 -18.40 -7.92
CA LEU A 284 2.20 -17.72 -7.01
C LEU A 284 1.47 -17.21 -5.75
N LEU A 285 0.32 -16.55 -5.90
CA LEU A 285 -0.48 -16.09 -4.76
C LEU A 285 -0.90 -17.27 -3.86
N THR A 286 -1.40 -18.36 -4.44
CA THR A 286 -1.81 -19.55 -3.69
C THR A 286 -0.62 -20.22 -3.01
N GLY A 287 0.53 -20.30 -3.69
CA GLY A 287 1.77 -20.83 -3.15
C GLY A 287 2.28 -20.01 -1.96
N PHE A 288 2.34 -18.68 -2.09
CA PHE A 288 2.72 -17.81 -0.97
C PHE A 288 1.70 -17.87 0.17
N ALA A 289 0.40 -17.85 -0.14
CA ALA A 289 -0.64 -17.97 0.89
C ALA A 289 -0.52 -19.29 1.66
N HIS A 290 -0.34 -20.42 0.96
CA HIS A 290 -0.28 -21.74 1.57
C HIS A 290 1.03 -21.98 2.35
N TYR A 291 2.19 -21.74 1.73
CA TYR A 291 3.47 -22.13 2.30
C TYR A 291 4.13 -21.03 3.15
N ARG A 292 3.67 -19.77 3.03
CA ARG A 292 4.32 -18.62 3.65
C ARG A 292 3.38 -17.88 4.61
N TRP A 293 2.27 -17.34 4.12
CA TRP A 293 1.39 -16.47 4.92
C TRP A 293 0.54 -17.25 5.93
N CYS A 294 0.13 -18.47 5.59
CA CYS A 294 -0.67 -19.35 6.46
C CYS A 294 0.13 -20.55 7.00
N LYS A 295 1.47 -20.48 7.02
CA LYS A 295 2.32 -21.61 7.42
C LYS A 295 2.05 -22.07 8.86
N HIS A 296 1.87 -21.12 9.77
CA HIS A 296 1.69 -21.40 11.20
C HIS A 296 0.30 -21.99 11.52
N GLU A 297 -0.65 -21.81 10.61
CA GLU A 297 -2.00 -22.36 10.65
C GLU A 297 -2.08 -23.74 9.97
N GLY A 298 -0.93 -24.28 9.52
CA GLY A 298 -0.83 -25.55 8.79
C GLY A 298 -1.24 -25.45 7.31
N GLY A 299 -1.11 -24.26 6.73
CA GLY A 299 -1.39 -23.97 5.33
C GLY A 299 -2.76 -23.34 5.09
N LEU A 300 -2.94 -22.77 3.89
CA LEU A 300 -4.14 -22.03 3.50
C LEU A 300 -5.41 -22.87 3.62
N ILE A 301 -5.36 -24.14 3.20
CA ILE A 301 -6.53 -25.03 3.18
C ILE A 301 -7.00 -25.32 4.60
N ARG A 302 -6.07 -25.70 5.50
CA ARG A 302 -6.37 -25.97 6.90
C ARG A 302 -6.87 -24.71 7.62
N PHE A 303 -6.28 -23.56 7.30
CA PHE A 303 -6.70 -22.26 7.81
C PHE A 303 -8.14 -21.90 7.38
N LEU A 304 -8.48 -22.03 6.10
CA LEU A 304 -9.83 -21.75 5.62
C LEU A 304 -10.85 -22.72 6.19
N HIS A 305 -10.50 -24.01 6.26
CA HIS A 305 -11.35 -25.03 6.88
C HIS A 305 -11.63 -24.72 8.35
N SER A 306 -10.61 -24.35 9.14
CA SER A 306 -10.79 -24.01 10.55
C SER A 306 -11.72 -22.81 10.73
N LYS A 307 -11.61 -21.78 9.88
CA LYS A 307 -12.51 -20.62 9.92
C LYS A 307 -13.96 -20.97 9.59
N ILE A 308 -14.19 -21.84 8.61
CA ILE A 308 -15.54 -22.30 8.24
C ILE A 308 -16.15 -23.14 9.36
N VAL A 309 -15.38 -24.07 9.95
CA VAL A 309 -15.84 -24.91 11.07
C VAL A 309 -16.18 -24.06 12.29
N THR A 310 -15.31 -23.13 12.68
CA THR A 310 -15.57 -22.21 13.82
C THR A 310 -16.82 -21.37 13.58
N MET A 311 -17.07 -20.91 12.35
CA MET A 311 -18.28 -20.17 12.01
C MET A 311 -19.54 -21.03 12.16
N LYS A 312 -19.54 -22.27 11.62
CA LYS A 312 -20.67 -23.20 11.72
C LYS A 312 -20.98 -23.56 13.18
N LEU A 313 -19.95 -23.86 13.97
CA LEU A 313 -20.08 -24.18 15.39
C LEU A 313 -20.70 -23.02 16.17
N ARG A 314 -20.24 -21.78 15.95
CA ARG A 314 -20.80 -20.59 16.61
C ARG A 314 -22.25 -20.34 16.22
N SER A 315 -22.61 -20.57 14.96
CA SER A 315 -24.00 -20.44 14.49
C SER A 315 -24.94 -21.47 15.10
N ALA A 316 -24.46 -22.71 15.32
CA ALA A 316 -25.23 -23.76 15.98
C ALA A 316 -25.45 -23.45 17.47
N VAL A 317 -24.41 -22.96 18.17
CA VAL A 317 -24.49 -22.61 19.60
C VAL A 317 -25.39 -21.40 19.86
N SER A 318 -25.36 -20.37 19.00
CA SER A 318 -26.28 -19.21 19.10
C SER A 318 -27.76 -19.58 18.94
N SER A 319 -28.09 -20.79 18.47
CA SER A 319 -29.48 -21.27 18.39
C SER A 319 -29.98 -21.83 19.74
N SER A 320 -29.11 -21.97 20.74
CA SER A 320 -29.39 -22.70 22.00
C SER A 320 -29.16 -21.91 23.29
N SER A 321 -28.67 -20.66 23.22
CA SER A 321 -28.37 -19.85 24.42
C SER A 321 -28.98 -18.46 24.37
N SER A 322 -29.63 -18.07 25.47
CA SER A 322 -30.45 -16.88 25.67
C SER A 322 -29.72 -15.54 25.52
N LEU A 323 -30.55 -14.50 25.33
CA LEU A 323 -30.28 -13.08 25.04
C LEU A 323 -29.23 -12.36 25.92
N ILE A 324 -28.71 -13.00 26.98
CA ILE A 324 -27.73 -12.42 27.91
C ILE A 324 -26.29 -12.54 27.40
N GLN A 325 -26.03 -13.39 26.40
CA GLN A 325 -24.70 -13.56 25.79
C GLN A 325 -24.44 -12.64 24.59
N PHE A 326 -25.28 -11.61 24.38
CA PHE A 326 -25.12 -10.66 23.26
C PHE A 326 -24.18 -9.49 23.61
N PHE A 327 -23.97 -9.20 24.90
CA PHE A 327 -23.12 -8.07 25.35
C PHE A 327 -21.70 -8.47 25.78
N HIS A 328 -21.38 -9.77 25.76
CA HIS A 328 -20.08 -10.30 26.19
C HIS A 328 -19.27 -10.99 25.07
N ASP A 329 -19.75 -10.96 23.82
CA ASP A 329 -19.13 -11.66 22.67
C ASP A 329 -18.11 -10.79 21.90
N ASP A 330 -17.45 -9.88 22.62
CA ASP A 330 -16.37 -9.06 22.07
C ASP A 330 -15.02 -9.73 22.36
N SER A 331 -14.08 -9.61 21.42
CA SER A 331 -12.65 -9.98 21.55
C SER A 331 -12.24 -11.47 21.44
N THR A 332 -12.21 -11.99 20.22
CA THR A 332 -11.01 -12.75 19.77
C THR A 332 -10.51 -12.17 18.45
N PHE A 333 -10.18 -10.89 18.47
CA PHE A 333 -9.35 -10.30 17.42
C PHE A 333 -7.93 -10.81 17.63
N ASN A 334 -7.44 -11.60 16.69
CA ASN A 334 -6.03 -11.95 16.69
C ASN A 334 -5.26 -10.74 16.20
N ILE A 335 -4.52 -10.10 17.10
CA ILE A 335 -3.69 -8.94 16.76
C ILE A 335 -2.55 -9.43 15.88
N LEU A 336 -2.54 -8.99 14.63
CA LEU A 336 -1.49 -9.33 13.68
C LEU A 336 -0.27 -8.44 13.88
N SER A 337 0.92 -9.00 13.76
CA SER A 337 2.14 -8.22 13.76
C SER A 337 2.16 -7.27 12.57
N LYS A 338 2.62 -6.03 12.80
CA LYS A 338 2.68 -4.98 11.77
C LYS A 338 3.53 -5.42 10.58
N GLU A 339 4.63 -6.10 10.87
CA GLU A 339 5.54 -6.66 9.86
C GLU A 339 4.87 -7.72 8.98
N HIS A 340 4.04 -8.60 9.56
CA HIS A 340 3.28 -9.59 8.78
C HIS A 340 2.26 -8.92 7.85
N ILE A 341 1.58 -7.87 8.32
CA ILE A 341 0.63 -7.09 7.50
C ILE A 341 1.36 -6.47 6.29
N VAL A 342 2.43 -5.70 6.54
CA VAL A 342 3.18 -5.02 5.47
C VAL A 342 3.80 -6.02 4.50
N THR A 343 4.42 -7.09 5.00
CA THR A 343 5.04 -8.12 4.16
C THR A 343 4.01 -8.78 3.25
N THR A 344 2.85 -9.18 3.79
CA THR A 344 1.81 -9.87 3.01
C THR A 344 1.24 -8.95 1.93
N MET A 345 0.96 -7.69 2.26
CA MET A 345 0.47 -6.69 1.31
C MET A 345 1.48 -6.41 0.19
N PHE A 346 2.74 -6.12 0.54
CA PHE A 346 3.78 -5.78 -0.44
C PHE A 346 4.15 -6.97 -1.33
N VAL A 347 4.25 -8.18 -0.77
CA VAL A 347 4.56 -9.39 -1.56
C VAL A 347 3.43 -9.71 -2.53
N GLY A 348 2.17 -9.64 -2.10
CA GLY A 348 1.04 -9.92 -3.00
C GLY A 348 0.94 -8.94 -4.16
N ASN A 349 1.14 -7.63 -3.91
CA ASN A 349 1.23 -6.65 -4.98
C ASN A 349 2.41 -6.91 -5.92
N PHE A 350 3.58 -7.25 -5.36
CA PHE A 350 4.77 -7.53 -6.17
C PHE A 350 4.59 -8.76 -7.09
N ILE A 351 3.89 -9.81 -6.62
CA ILE A 351 3.48 -10.94 -7.47
C ILE A 351 2.56 -10.46 -8.60
N GLY A 352 1.68 -9.50 -8.31
CA GLY A 352 0.86 -8.80 -9.31
C GLY A 352 1.69 -8.06 -10.36
N ILE A 353 2.65 -7.24 -9.93
CA ILE A 353 3.57 -6.51 -10.81
C ILE A 353 4.38 -7.47 -11.68
N PHE A 354 4.91 -8.55 -11.10
CA PHE A 354 5.69 -9.55 -11.83
C PHE A 354 4.87 -10.22 -12.95
N CYS A 355 3.59 -10.49 -12.70
CA CYS A 355 2.70 -11.14 -13.65
C CYS A 355 1.93 -10.14 -14.54
N ALA A 356 2.12 -8.83 -14.35
CA ALA A 356 1.41 -7.83 -15.13
C ALA A 356 1.88 -7.89 -16.58
N ARG A 357 0.96 -8.09 -17.52
CA ARG A 357 1.31 -8.17 -18.95
C ARG A 357 2.04 -6.92 -19.45
N SER A 358 1.56 -5.73 -19.07
CA SER A 358 2.15 -4.46 -19.50
C SER A 358 2.39 -3.55 -18.31
N LEU A 359 3.60 -3.00 -18.23
CA LEU A 359 4.00 -2.02 -17.23
C LEU A 359 4.41 -0.71 -17.89
N HIS A 360 3.51 0.26 -17.96
CA HIS A 360 3.85 1.60 -18.43
C HIS A 360 4.63 2.36 -17.37
N TYR A 361 5.42 3.34 -17.78
CA TYR A 361 6.30 4.12 -16.90
C TYR A 361 5.62 4.71 -15.65
N GLN A 362 4.34 5.05 -15.72
CA GLN A 362 3.57 5.57 -14.59
C GLN A 362 3.31 4.51 -13.50
N PHE A 363 3.30 3.24 -13.85
CA PHE A 363 3.02 2.12 -12.93
C PHE A 363 4.19 1.83 -12.00
N TYR A 364 5.32 2.52 -12.14
CA TYR A 364 6.42 2.39 -11.18
C TYR A 364 6.00 2.83 -9.76
N SER A 365 5.13 3.83 -9.66
CA SER A 365 4.57 4.28 -8.38
C SER A 365 3.76 3.20 -7.66
N TRP A 366 3.31 2.15 -8.36
CA TRP A 366 2.51 1.07 -7.78
C TRP A 366 3.29 0.21 -6.80
N TYR A 367 4.61 0.19 -6.88
CA TYR A 367 5.42 -0.71 -6.06
C TYR A 367 6.80 -0.16 -5.67
N PHE A 368 7.24 0.99 -6.19
CA PHE A 368 8.50 1.62 -5.80
C PHE A 368 8.69 1.67 -4.27
N TYR A 369 7.70 2.19 -3.55
CA TYR A 369 7.76 2.32 -2.09
C TYR A 369 7.76 0.99 -1.34
N SER A 370 7.47 -0.13 -2.01
CA SER A 370 7.59 -1.47 -1.43
C SER A 370 8.97 -2.10 -1.63
N LEU A 371 9.76 -1.63 -2.61
CA LEU A 371 11.01 -2.26 -3.02
C LEU A 371 12.06 -2.35 -1.89
N PRO A 372 12.38 -1.26 -1.17
CA PRO A 372 13.35 -1.36 -0.07
C PRO A 372 12.91 -2.39 0.97
N PHE A 373 11.63 -2.36 1.36
CA PHE A 373 11.09 -3.33 2.31
C PHE A 373 11.23 -4.77 1.84
N LEU A 374 10.79 -5.06 0.61
CA LEU A 374 10.86 -6.41 0.03
C LEU A 374 12.31 -6.92 -0.03
N LEU A 375 13.25 -6.07 -0.44
CA LEU A 375 14.66 -6.43 -0.52
C LEU A 375 15.24 -6.76 0.87
N TRP A 376 14.85 -6.04 1.92
CA TRP A 376 15.32 -6.34 3.27
C TRP A 376 14.65 -7.55 3.92
N LYS A 377 13.49 -7.99 3.43
CA LYS A 377 12.91 -9.29 3.80
C LYS A 377 13.64 -10.47 3.16
N THR A 378 14.40 -10.27 2.08
CA THR A 378 15.20 -11.34 1.47
C THR A 378 16.45 -11.68 2.30
N PRO A 379 16.97 -12.92 2.23
CA PRO A 379 18.22 -13.32 2.88
C PRO A 379 19.48 -12.76 2.20
N PHE A 380 19.34 -11.85 1.22
CA PHE A 380 20.48 -11.30 0.48
C PHE A 380 21.35 -10.37 1.35
N PRO A 381 22.67 -10.31 1.11
CA PRO A 381 23.53 -9.35 1.79
C PRO A 381 23.19 -7.92 1.32
N THR A 382 23.43 -6.93 2.18
CA THR A 382 23.10 -5.51 1.93
C THR A 382 23.60 -4.98 0.58
N PRO A 383 24.84 -5.25 0.12
CA PRO A 383 25.29 -4.79 -1.19
C PRO A 383 24.41 -5.31 -2.34
N LEU A 384 24.03 -6.59 -2.31
CA LEU A 384 23.15 -7.17 -3.33
C LEU A 384 21.76 -6.52 -3.29
N ARG A 385 21.20 -6.25 -2.11
CA ARG A 385 19.91 -5.53 -1.96
C ARG A 385 19.96 -4.17 -2.64
N VAL A 386 21.01 -3.38 -2.40
CA VAL A 386 21.19 -2.06 -3.00
C VAL A 386 21.41 -2.16 -4.51
N ILE A 387 22.22 -3.13 -4.98
CA ILE A 387 22.44 -3.36 -6.42
C ILE A 387 21.10 -3.69 -7.12
N LEU A 388 20.29 -4.57 -6.54
CA LEU A 388 18.98 -4.91 -7.11
C LEU A 388 18.04 -3.71 -7.12
N PHE A 389 18.01 -2.91 -6.05
CA PHE A 389 17.22 -1.67 -5.98
C PHE A 389 17.62 -0.68 -7.09
N LEU A 390 18.91 -0.39 -7.22
CA LEU A 390 19.45 0.50 -8.24
C LEU A 390 19.23 -0.05 -9.65
N GLY A 391 19.31 -1.37 -9.82
CA GLY A 391 19.01 -2.05 -11.08
C GLY A 391 17.55 -1.87 -11.50
N VAL A 392 16.59 -1.95 -10.57
CA VAL A 392 15.20 -1.62 -10.85
C VAL A 392 15.08 -0.15 -11.27
N GLU A 393 15.63 0.79 -10.48
CA GLU A 393 15.58 2.22 -10.79
C GLU A 393 16.16 2.51 -12.18
N LEU A 394 17.28 1.89 -12.54
CA LEU A 394 17.91 2.03 -13.85
C LEU A 394 16.99 1.54 -14.98
N CYS A 395 16.44 0.34 -14.85
CA CYS A 395 15.56 -0.24 -15.87
C CYS A 395 14.32 0.62 -16.10
N TRP A 396 13.77 1.21 -15.04
CA TRP A 396 12.66 2.13 -15.17
C TRP A 396 13.07 3.45 -15.80
N ASN A 397 14.30 3.96 -15.62
CA ASN A 397 14.71 5.24 -16.20
C ASN A 397 15.16 5.17 -17.68
N ILE A 398 15.38 3.97 -18.24
CA ILE A 398 15.68 3.79 -19.67
C ILE A 398 14.40 4.04 -20.50
N TYR A 399 14.47 5.00 -21.43
CA TYR A 399 13.35 5.39 -22.31
C TYR A 399 13.81 5.60 -23.77
N PRO A 400 13.15 4.96 -24.75
CA PRO A 400 12.19 3.86 -24.60
C PRO A 400 12.87 2.60 -24.04
N SER A 401 12.10 1.71 -23.41
CA SER A 401 12.60 0.43 -22.92
C SER A 401 13.06 -0.44 -24.10
N ASN A 402 14.10 -1.23 -23.89
CA ASN A 402 14.65 -2.15 -24.89
C ASN A 402 14.71 -3.58 -24.36
N LEU A 403 15.10 -4.51 -25.25
CA LEU A 403 15.30 -5.93 -24.96
C LEU A 403 16.10 -6.16 -23.67
N TYR A 404 17.26 -5.50 -23.55
CA TYR A 404 18.18 -5.69 -22.44
C TYR A 404 17.63 -5.14 -21.12
N SER A 405 17.10 -3.91 -21.11
CA SER A 405 16.55 -3.30 -19.89
C SER A 405 15.34 -4.08 -19.37
N SER A 406 14.51 -4.59 -20.28
CA SER A 406 13.32 -5.36 -19.91
C SER A 406 13.66 -6.76 -19.41
N PHE A 407 14.62 -7.44 -20.04
CA PHE A 407 15.10 -8.73 -19.57
C PHE A 407 15.83 -8.61 -18.23
N ALA A 408 16.64 -7.55 -18.04
CA ALA A 408 17.28 -7.26 -16.77
C ALA A 408 16.25 -7.01 -15.65
N LEU A 409 15.20 -6.22 -15.92
CA LEU A 409 14.11 -6.00 -14.97
C LEU A 409 13.43 -7.32 -14.58
N PHE A 410 13.14 -8.18 -15.56
CA PHE A 410 12.56 -9.50 -15.32
C PHE A 410 13.46 -10.36 -14.42
N CYS A 411 14.76 -10.44 -14.72
CA CYS A 411 15.73 -11.19 -13.90
C CYS A 411 15.82 -10.65 -12.46
N ILE A 412 15.81 -9.33 -12.29
CA ILE A 412 15.80 -8.70 -10.96
C ILE A 412 14.51 -9.05 -10.20
N HIS A 413 13.35 -9.00 -10.86
CA HIS A 413 12.09 -9.38 -10.21
C HIS A 413 12.06 -10.85 -9.82
N VAL A 414 12.57 -11.75 -10.68
CA VAL A 414 12.73 -13.17 -10.34
C VAL A 414 13.63 -13.35 -9.13
N ALA A 415 14.77 -12.64 -9.07
CA ALA A 415 15.69 -12.71 -7.93
C ALA A 415 15.02 -12.24 -6.63
N ILE A 416 14.24 -11.14 -6.67
CA ILE A 416 13.49 -10.65 -5.51
C ILE A 416 12.43 -11.68 -5.08
N LEU A 417 11.63 -12.21 -6.00
CA LEU A 417 10.63 -13.25 -5.70
C LEU A 417 11.25 -14.49 -5.08
N TRP A 418 12.38 -14.95 -5.62
CA TRP A 418 13.13 -16.08 -5.07
C TRP A 418 13.65 -15.78 -3.66
N GLY A 419 14.22 -14.59 -3.44
CA GLY A 419 14.66 -14.15 -2.13
C GLY A 419 13.53 -14.11 -1.10
N LEU A 420 12.35 -13.62 -1.49
CA LEU A 420 11.15 -13.59 -0.65
C LEU A 420 10.62 -14.99 -0.34
N TRP A 421 10.69 -15.91 -1.30
CA TRP A 421 10.33 -17.31 -1.10
C TRP A 421 11.25 -18.02 -0.09
N LYS A 422 12.56 -17.70 -0.14
CA LYS A 422 13.60 -18.27 0.73
C LYS A 422 13.69 -17.62 2.11
N ALA A 423 13.11 -16.44 2.31
CA ALA A 423 13.10 -15.76 3.61
C ALA A 423 12.58 -16.70 4.73
N PRO A 424 12.89 -16.47 6.01
CA PRO A 424 12.22 -17.19 7.09
C PRO A 424 10.74 -16.81 7.18
N CYS A 425 9.90 -17.71 7.70
CA CYS A 425 8.51 -17.39 8.05
C CYS A 425 8.49 -16.95 9.51
N GLU A 426 8.01 -15.74 9.76
CA GLU A 426 7.80 -15.22 11.11
C GLU A 426 6.39 -15.56 11.60
N TYR A 427 6.27 -15.73 12.93
CA TYR A 427 4.98 -15.95 13.56
C TYR A 427 4.10 -14.69 13.40
N PRO A 428 2.87 -14.81 12.88
CA PRO A 428 2.10 -13.64 12.43
C PRO A 428 1.31 -12.94 13.53
N TYR A 429 1.21 -13.50 14.73
CA TYR A 429 0.40 -12.99 15.83
C TYR A 429 1.28 -12.40 16.93
N LEU A 430 0.82 -11.33 17.56
CA LEU A 430 1.47 -10.78 18.76
C LEU A 430 1.03 -11.59 19.98
N ASP A 431 1.99 -12.12 20.73
CA ASP A 431 1.72 -12.81 21.99
C ASP A 431 1.22 -11.77 23.02
N SER A 432 -0.02 -11.96 23.46
CA SER A 432 -0.77 -11.02 24.31
C SER A 432 -0.09 -10.68 25.65
N TYR A 433 0.94 -11.45 26.04
CA TYR A 433 1.56 -11.38 27.36
C TYR A 433 2.73 -10.39 27.46
N ASN A 434 3.54 -10.20 26.42
CA ASN A 434 4.77 -9.40 26.52
C ASN A 434 4.58 -7.93 26.08
N ASP A 435 3.70 -7.65 25.13
CA ASP A 435 3.53 -6.29 24.59
C ASP A 435 2.43 -5.47 25.28
N ALA A 436 1.55 -6.09 26.06
CA ALA A 436 0.61 -5.37 26.91
C ALA A 436 1.36 -4.42 27.87
N ILE A 437 2.57 -4.78 28.31
CA ILE A 437 3.42 -3.92 29.15
C ILE A 437 3.93 -2.71 28.34
N SER A 438 4.26 -2.88 27.05
CA SER A 438 4.74 -1.79 26.20
C SER A 438 3.62 -0.84 25.74
N SER A 439 2.43 -1.36 25.42
CA SER A 439 1.28 -0.53 25.01
C SER A 439 0.65 0.21 26.19
N THR A 440 0.61 -0.41 27.38
CA THR A 440 0.10 0.26 28.59
C THR A 440 1.05 1.37 29.03
N HIS A 441 2.37 1.20 28.90
CA HIS A 441 3.33 2.29 29.14
C HIS A 441 3.17 3.45 28.16
N ALA A 442 2.90 3.20 26.88
CA ALA A 442 2.66 4.28 25.90
C ALA A 442 1.37 5.06 26.20
N ILE A 443 0.29 4.37 26.60
CA ILE A 443 -0.99 4.99 26.98
C ILE A 443 -0.91 5.73 28.33
N LEU A 444 -0.12 5.22 29.28
CA LEU A 444 0.10 5.89 30.56
C LEU A 444 0.98 7.13 30.44
N ILE A 445 1.96 7.15 29.53
CA ILE A 445 2.79 8.33 29.26
C ILE A 445 1.95 9.44 28.63
N ASP A 446 1.05 9.12 27.69
CA ASP A 446 0.14 10.12 27.09
C ASP A 446 -0.85 10.69 28.12
N ASN A 447 -1.41 9.86 28.99
CA ASN A 447 -2.32 10.32 30.04
C ASN A 447 -1.62 11.15 31.13
N HIS A 448 -0.35 10.86 31.44
CA HIS A 448 0.41 11.64 32.42
C HIS A 448 0.84 13.00 31.85
N LEU A 449 1.20 13.06 30.56
CA LEU A 449 1.49 14.31 29.84
C LEU A 449 0.24 15.19 29.70
N TRP A 450 -0.93 14.60 29.41
CA TRP A 450 -2.19 15.35 29.35
C TRP A 450 -2.60 15.91 30.71
N LYS A 451 -2.45 15.13 31.80
CA LYS A 451 -2.74 15.58 33.17
C LYS A 451 -1.79 16.70 33.64
N THR A 452 -0.51 16.65 33.28
CA THR A 452 0.43 17.75 33.61
C THR A 452 0.14 19.01 32.79
N TYR A 453 -0.25 18.88 31.53
CA TYR A 453 -0.64 20.03 30.70
C TYR A 453 -1.93 20.71 31.19
N THR A 454 -2.93 19.93 31.59
CA THR A 454 -4.19 20.47 32.12
C THR A 454 -4.03 21.11 33.50
N HIS A 455 -3.19 20.55 34.38
CA HIS A 455 -2.84 21.20 35.65
C HIS A 455 -2.09 22.53 35.44
N TRP A 456 -1.20 22.61 34.45
CA TRP A 456 -0.46 23.84 34.15
C TRP A 456 -1.36 24.94 33.55
N ILE A 457 -2.32 24.58 32.70
CA ILE A 457 -3.30 25.51 32.14
C ILE A 457 -4.27 26.03 33.21
N LEU A 458 -4.71 25.19 34.15
CA LEU A 458 -5.58 25.61 35.25
C LEU A 458 -4.85 26.50 36.27
N PHE A 459 -3.61 26.16 36.62
CA PHE A 459 -2.78 26.98 37.52
C PHE A 459 -2.48 28.38 36.94
N LYS A 460 -2.32 28.50 35.62
CA LYS A 460 -2.10 29.79 34.96
C LYS A 460 -3.37 30.66 34.90
N LYS A 461 -4.56 30.04 34.97
CA LYS A 461 -5.85 30.74 34.95
C LYS A 461 -6.24 31.29 36.33
N GLU A 462 -5.83 30.63 37.42
CA GLU A 462 -5.99 31.11 38.80
C GLU A 462 -5.03 32.25 39.18
N GLN A 463 -3.93 32.45 38.45
CA GLN A 463 -3.05 33.62 38.65
C GLN A 463 -3.43 34.85 37.81
N GLN A 464 -4.49 34.77 37.00
CA GLN A 464 -4.99 35.88 36.18
C GLN A 464 -6.41 36.35 36.56
N SER A 465 -6.96 35.85 37.68
CA SER A 465 -8.15 36.38 38.37
C SER A 465 -7.72 36.88 39.74
#